data_AF-A0A235IJC7-F1
#
_entry.id   AF-A0A235IJC7-F1
#
_cell.length_a   1.000
_cell.length_b   1.000
_cell.length_c   1.000
_cell.angle_alpha   90.00
_cell.angle_beta   90.00
_cell.angle_gamma   90.00
#
_symmetry.space_group_name_H-M   'P 1'
#
loop_
_entity.id
_entity.type
_entity.pdbx_description
1 polymer ?
#
loop_
_entity_poly.entity_id
_entity_poly.type
_entity_poly.pdbx_seq_one_letter_code
_entity_poly.pdbx_strand_id
1 'polypeptide(L)'
;MLNPNLDEIQLTKDDYERYSRHLILPEVGLEGQKRLKAASVMCIGTGGLGSPLLLYLAAAGVGRIGIVDFDVVDTSNLQRQVIHGTSWVGKPKIESAKNRIHEINPYCQVDLYETRLTSENALELIQPYDIVVDGTDNFPTRYLVNDACVLLNKPNVYGSILRFEGQASVFNYEGGPNYRDLFPEPPPPGMVPSCAEGGVLGILPGIIGLIQATETVKIILGQGNTLSGRLLLYNALDMKFRELKLRPNPIRPVIEKLIDYEEFCGIPQAKAEEAKQQLESLEMTVKDLKELLDSGAKDFVLLDVRNPHEYDIAKIPGSVLVPLPDIENGNGVAKVKEILNGHRLIAHCKMGGRSAKALAILKEAGIVGTNVKGGITAWSREIDPSVPEY
;
A
#
# COMPACT_ATOMS: atom_id res chain seq x y z
N MET A 1 -13.42 3.71 24.80
CA MET A 1 -14.52 4.29 24.00
C MET A 1 -14.44 5.80 24.17
N LEU A 2 -14.57 6.55 23.07
CA LEU A 2 -14.71 8.01 23.09
C LEU A 2 -15.92 8.40 23.95
N ASN A 3 -15.68 9.10 25.05
CA ASN A 3 -16.74 9.62 25.93
C ASN A 3 -16.51 11.12 26.18
N PRO A 4 -16.58 11.96 25.13
CA PRO A 4 -16.42 13.40 25.28
C PRO A 4 -17.57 14.00 26.12
N ASN A 5 -17.29 15.09 26.84
CA ASN A 5 -18.33 15.87 27.49
C ASN A 5 -19.14 16.65 26.44
N LEU A 6 -20.31 16.13 26.05
CA LEU A 6 -21.11 16.69 24.96
C LEU A 6 -21.73 18.07 25.27
N ASP A 7 -21.79 18.45 26.55
CA ASP A 7 -22.30 19.77 26.96
C ASP A 7 -21.34 20.89 26.58
N GLU A 8 -20.04 20.59 26.53
CA GLU A 8 -18.98 21.53 26.11
C GLU A 8 -18.89 21.66 24.59
N ILE A 9 -19.48 20.71 23.84
CA ILE A 9 -19.44 20.70 22.38
C ILE A 9 -20.65 21.42 21.82
N GLN A 10 -20.40 22.57 21.19
CA GLN A 10 -21.42 23.39 20.57
C GLN A 10 -21.36 23.30 19.04
N LEU A 11 -22.53 23.10 18.42
CA LEU A 11 -22.69 23.17 16.97
C LEU A 11 -23.05 24.61 16.58
N THR A 12 -22.36 25.14 15.57
CA THR A 12 -22.67 26.45 14.98
C THR A 12 -23.88 26.34 14.06
N LYS A 13 -24.43 27.47 13.61
CA LYS A 13 -25.49 27.48 12.57
C LYS A 13 -25.06 26.72 11.31
N ASP A 14 -23.83 26.92 10.89
CA ASP A 14 -23.26 26.27 9.71
C ASP A 14 -23.12 24.75 9.90
N ASP A 15 -22.80 24.29 11.12
CA ASP A 15 -22.82 22.86 11.44
C ASP A 15 -24.22 22.27 11.29
N TYR A 16 -25.26 22.96 11.79
CA TYR A 16 -26.65 22.50 11.65
C TYR A 16 -27.08 22.40 10.19
N GLU A 17 -26.72 23.37 9.36
CA GLU A 17 -27.06 23.38 7.93
C GLU A 17 -26.30 22.27 7.18
N ARG A 18 -24.99 22.19 7.38
CA ARG A 18 -24.09 21.23 6.72
C ARG A 18 -24.42 19.78 7.08
N TYR A 19 -24.65 19.51 8.35
CA TYR A 19 -24.92 18.15 8.86
C TYR A 19 -26.41 17.86 9.04
N SER A 20 -27.29 18.68 8.46
CA SER A 20 -28.75 18.50 8.56
C SER A 20 -29.22 17.08 8.22
N ARG A 21 -28.55 16.40 7.27
CA ARG A 21 -28.85 15.01 6.90
C ARG A 21 -28.36 13.96 7.92
N HIS A 22 -27.34 14.27 8.70
CA HIS A 22 -26.92 13.44 9.83
C HIS A 22 -27.85 13.64 11.02
N LEU A 23 -28.23 14.89 11.32
CA LEU A 23 -29.04 15.23 12.49
C LEU A 23 -30.42 14.58 12.50
N ILE A 24 -30.97 14.22 11.33
CA ILE A 24 -32.25 13.52 11.21
C ILE A 24 -32.14 12.00 11.38
N LEU A 25 -30.94 11.42 11.32
CA LEU A 25 -30.73 9.98 11.50
C LEU A 25 -30.74 9.67 13.00
N PRO A 26 -31.63 8.79 13.50
CA PRO A 26 -31.70 8.46 14.92
C PRO A 26 -30.37 7.95 15.50
N GLU A 27 -29.59 7.21 14.72
CA GLU A 27 -28.29 6.64 15.11
C GLU A 27 -27.18 7.69 15.20
N VAL A 28 -27.39 8.88 14.62
CA VAL A 28 -26.47 10.01 14.71
C VAL A 28 -27.07 11.10 15.60
N GLY A 29 -28.11 11.78 15.13
CA GLY A 29 -28.77 12.84 15.87
C GLY A 29 -27.83 13.98 16.27
N LEU A 30 -28.31 14.83 17.18
CA LEU A 30 -27.52 15.95 17.71
C LEU A 30 -26.29 15.46 18.49
N GLU A 31 -26.48 14.46 19.35
CA GLU A 31 -25.40 13.92 20.20
C GLU A 31 -24.30 13.26 19.36
N GLY A 32 -24.65 12.46 18.36
CA GLY A 32 -23.68 11.81 17.47
C GLY A 32 -22.89 12.82 16.65
N GLN A 33 -23.52 13.89 16.14
CA GLN A 33 -22.77 14.94 15.45
C GLN A 33 -21.82 15.70 16.38
N LYS A 34 -22.21 15.93 17.64
CA LYS A 34 -21.29 16.45 18.66
C LYS A 34 -20.13 15.49 18.94
N ARG A 35 -20.38 14.18 19.00
CA ARG A 35 -19.32 13.15 19.14
C ARG A 35 -18.35 13.19 17.96
N LEU A 36 -18.85 13.30 16.73
CA LEU A 36 -18.01 13.48 15.53
C LEU A 36 -17.13 14.73 15.64
N LYS A 37 -17.73 15.87 16.00
CA LYS A 37 -17.00 17.13 16.17
C LYS A 37 -15.96 17.07 17.30
N ALA A 38 -16.18 16.27 18.33
CA ALA A 38 -15.23 16.11 19.44
C ALA A 38 -14.11 15.09 19.15
N ALA A 39 -14.31 14.19 18.19
CA ALA A 39 -13.41 13.09 17.93
C ALA A 39 -12.11 13.52 17.23
N SER A 40 -11.04 12.81 17.55
CA SER A 40 -9.73 12.94 16.91
C SER A 40 -9.30 11.61 16.26
N VAL A 41 -8.94 11.66 14.98
CA VAL A 41 -8.55 10.48 14.19
C VAL A 41 -7.15 10.66 13.63
N MET A 42 -6.28 9.68 13.84
CA MET A 42 -4.98 9.60 13.19
C MET A 42 -5.07 8.74 11.93
N CYS A 43 -4.70 9.30 10.78
CA CYS A 43 -4.58 8.59 9.51
C CYS A 43 -3.10 8.38 9.18
N ILE A 44 -2.68 7.11 9.07
CA ILE A 44 -1.32 6.76 8.66
C ILE A 44 -1.33 6.48 7.15
N GLY A 45 -0.77 7.41 6.38
CA GLY A 45 -0.72 7.36 4.92
C GLY A 45 -1.92 8.05 4.25
N THR A 46 -1.60 8.88 3.25
CA THR A 46 -2.56 9.61 2.38
C THR A 46 -2.68 8.97 1.00
N GLY A 47 -2.28 7.70 0.89
CA GLY A 47 -2.31 6.92 -0.34
C GLY A 47 -3.72 6.51 -0.79
N GLY A 48 -3.81 5.41 -1.54
CA GLY A 48 -5.09 4.99 -2.14
C GLY A 48 -6.20 4.73 -1.11
N LEU A 49 -5.86 4.18 0.06
CA LEU A 49 -6.81 3.93 1.16
C LEU A 49 -7.14 5.20 1.94
N GLY A 50 -6.10 5.94 2.36
CA GLY A 50 -6.25 7.16 3.16
C GLY A 50 -6.96 8.29 2.40
N SER A 51 -6.81 8.35 1.08
CA SER A 51 -7.40 9.37 0.24
C SER A 51 -8.94 9.48 0.34
N PRO A 52 -9.75 8.46 -0.02
CA PRO A 52 -11.20 8.50 0.15
C PRO A 52 -11.61 8.62 1.62
N LEU A 53 -10.89 7.97 2.53
CA LEU A 53 -11.14 7.99 3.96
C LEU A 53 -11.14 9.43 4.50
N LEU A 54 -10.06 10.18 4.25
CA LEU A 54 -9.87 11.54 4.75
C LEU A 54 -10.95 12.49 4.22
N LEU A 55 -11.33 12.36 2.94
CA LEU A 55 -12.42 13.13 2.34
C LEU A 55 -13.73 12.95 3.12
N TYR A 56 -14.08 11.70 3.43
CA TYR A 56 -15.35 11.37 4.07
C TYR A 56 -15.35 11.60 5.58
N LEU A 57 -14.21 11.45 6.28
CA LEU A 57 -14.10 11.83 7.70
C LEU A 57 -14.25 13.35 7.87
N ALA A 58 -13.61 14.14 7.01
CA ALA A 58 -13.77 15.59 7.00
C ALA A 58 -15.22 16.00 6.69
N ALA A 59 -15.82 15.39 5.67
CA ALA A 59 -17.21 15.63 5.28
C ALA A 59 -18.21 15.20 6.36
N ALA A 60 -17.90 14.17 7.14
CA ALA A 60 -18.74 13.72 8.25
C ALA A 60 -18.67 14.65 9.47
N GLY A 61 -17.68 15.54 9.51
CA GLY A 61 -17.49 16.50 10.60
C GLY A 61 -16.65 15.97 11.75
N VAL A 62 -15.71 15.06 11.48
CA VAL A 62 -14.64 14.74 12.44
C VAL A 62 -13.88 16.03 12.78
N GLY A 63 -13.77 16.37 14.05
CA GLY A 63 -13.23 17.67 14.48
C GLY A 63 -11.74 17.81 14.28
N ARG A 64 -10.98 16.73 14.50
CA ARG A 64 -9.52 16.74 14.43
C ARG A 64 -8.99 15.53 13.66
N ILE A 65 -8.17 15.78 12.66
CA ILE A 65 -7.53 14.74 11.84
C ILE A 65 -6.01 14.94 11.88
N GLY A 66 -5.29 13.94 12.37
CA GLY A 66 -3.84 13.84 12.24
C GLY A 66 -3.46 13.07 10.97
N ILE A 67 -2.47 13.55 10.24
CA ILE A 67 -1.99 12.91 9.01
C ILE A 67 -0.50 12.66 9.11
N VAL A 68 -0.09 11.39 9.00
CA VAL A 68 1.31 10.98 8.89
C VAL A 68 1.57 10.50 7.47
N ASP A 69 2.39 11.23 6.73
CA ASP A 69 2.90 10.84 5.42
C ASP A 69 4.18 11.62 5.12
N PHE A 70 5.14 11.01 4.43
CA PHE A 70 6.41 11.63 4.08
C PHE A 70 6.61 11.77 2.57
N ASP A 71 5.68 11.25 1.77
CA ASP A 71 5.77 11.25 0.31
C ASP A 71 5.31 12.58 -0.31
N VAL A 72 5.67 12.74 -1.58
CA VAL A 72 5.15 13.77 -2.47
C VAL A 72 4.10 13.19 -3.43
N VAL A 73 3.22 14.05 -3.96
CA VAL A 73 2.22 13.65 -4.95
C VAL A 73 2.92 13.30 -6.27
N ASP A 74 2.64 12.10 -6.79
CA ASP A 74 3.16 11.61 -8.06
C ASP A 74 2.04 11.39 -9.08
N THR A 75 2.29 11.71 -10.36
CA THR A 75 1.29 11.57 -11.44
C THR A 75 0.75 10.14 -11.56
N SER A 76 1.60 9.12 -11.39
CA SER A 76 1.21 7.70 -11.47
C SER A 76 0.25 7.29 -10.34
N ASN A 77 0.18 8.08 -9.28
CA ASN A 77 -0.63 7.81 -8.10
C ASN A 77 -2.04 8.43 -8.19
N LEU A 78 -2.24 9.42 -9.06
CA LEU A 78 -3.51 10.15 -9.20
C LEU A 78 -4.69 9.27 -9.66
N GLN A 79 -4.44 8.12 -10.29
CA GLN A 79 -5.49 7.17 -10.68
C GLN A 79 -6.22 6.54 -9.48
N ARG A 80 -5.65 6.63 -8.27
CA ARG A 80 -6.24 6.05 -7.04
C ARG A 80 -6.19 6.96 -5.80
N GLN A 81 -5.42 8.05 -5.82
CA GLN A 81 -5.29 8.98 -4.70
C GLN A 81 -6.10 10.26 -4.96
N VAL A 82 -7.43 10.11 -4.96
CA VAL A 82 -8.42 11.11 -5.37
C VAL A 82 -8.52 12.37 -4.49
N ILE A 83 -7.83 12.39 -3.35
CA ILE A 83 -7.70 13.57 -2.48
C ILE A 83 -6.72 14.59 -3.07
N HIS A 84 -5.73 14.09 -3.84
CA HIS A 84 -4.74 14.89 -4.53
C HIS A 84 -5.23 15.31 -5.92
N GLY A 85 -4.51 16.24 -6.54
CA GLY A 85 -4.77 16.68 -7.91
C GLY A 85 -3.50 17.04 -8.65
N THR A 86 -3.59 17.16 -9.98
CA THR A 86 -2.44 17.44 -10.85
C THR A 86 -1.66 18.70 -10.46
N SER A 87 -2.33 19.72 -9.93
CA SER A 87 -1.71 20.97 -9.43
C SER A 87 -0.80 20.78 -8.20
N TRP A 88 -0.85 19.60 -7.58
CA TRP A 88 -0.06 19.22 -6.42
C TRP A 88 1.11 18.27 -6.74
N VAL A 89 1.26 17.82 -8.00
CA VAL A 89 2.37 16.93 -8.38
C VAL A 89 3.73 17.55 -8.00
N GLY A 90 4.58 16.76 -7.36
CA GLY A 90 5.90 17.16 -6.84
C GLY A 90 5.88 17.89 -5.49
N LYS A 91 4.70 18.07 -4.87
CA LYS A 91 4.55 18.71 -3.54
C LYS A 91 4.18 17.68 -2.47
N PRO A 92 4.39 17.96 -1.17
CA PRO A 92 4.06 17.04 -0.08
C PRO A 92 2.59 16.59 -0.11
N LYS A 93 2.35 15.28 0.03
CA LYS A 93 0.98 14.72 0.02
C LYS A 93 0.14 15.25 1.17
N ILE A 94 0.73 15.40 2.36
CA ILE A 94 0.03 15.88 3.56
C ILE A 94 -0.55 17.29 3.37
N GLU A 95 0.17 18.19 2.70
CA GLU A 95 -0.29 19.54 2.40
C GLU A 95 -1.42 19.54 1.37
N SER A 96 -1.28 18.70 0.33
CA SER A 96 -2.35 18.49 -0.64
C SER A 96 -3.63 17.97 0.02
N ALA A 97 -3.50 16.98 0.91
CA ALA A 97 -4.61 16.42 1.66
C ALA A 97 -5.28 17.45 2.59
N LYS A 98 -4.49 18.24 3.34
CA LYS A 98 -4.99 19.32 4.20
C LYS A 98 -5.80 20.34 3.42
N ASN A 99 -5.27 20.83 2.31
CA ASN A 99 -5.97 21.82 1.48
C ASN A 99 -7.31 21.26 0.99
N ARG A 100 -7.33 20.00 0.54
CA ARG A 100 -8.57 19.35 0.11
C ARG A 100 -9.57 19.16 1.27
N ILE A 101 -9.09 18.81 2.46
CA ILE A 101 -9.92 18.70 3.67
C ILE A 101 -10.56 20.05 3.98
N HIS A 102 -9.82 21.15 3.91
CA HIS A 102 -10.33 22.49 4.19
C HIS A 102 -11.30 23.02 3.13
N GLU A 103 -11.16 22.60 1.87
CA GLU A 103 -12.18 22.84 0.84
C GLU A 103 -13.52 22.16 1.19
N ILE A 104 -13.47 20.96 1.80
CA ILE A 104 -14.65 20.20 2.20
C ILE A 104 -15.25 20.75 3.49
N ASN A 105 -14.41 20.91 4.52
CA ASN A 105 -14.79 21.34 5.85
C ASN A 105 -13.70 22.26 6.43
N PRO A 106 -13.88 23.60 6.35
CA PRO A 106 -12.89 24.57 6.82
C PRO A 106 -12.71 24.60 8.34
N TYR A 107 -13.61 23.96 9.10
CA TYR A 107 -13.56 23.92 10.56
C TYR A 107 -12.82 22.69 11.11
N CYS A 108 -12.43 21.75 10.25
CA CYS A 108 -11.63 20.60 10.66
C CYS A 108 -10.23 21.06 11.05
N GLN A 109 -9.79 20.75 12.28
CA GLN A 109 -8.39 20.85 12.65
C GLN A 109 -7.63 19.74 11.93
N VAL A 110 -6.54 20.10 11.24
CA VAL A 110 -5.69 19.14 10.53
C VAL A 110 -4.25 19.32 11.00
N ASP A 111 -3.74 18.29 11.68
CA ASP A 111 -2.37 18.25 12.16
C ASP A 111 -1.52 17.42 11.19
N LEU A 112 -0.35 17.95 10.81
CA LEU A 112 0.50 17.36 9.79
C LEU A 112 1.80 16.84 10.42
N TYR A 113 2.15 15.62 10.07
CA TYR A 113 3.38 14.96 10.48
C TYR A 113 4.11 14.49 9.21
N GLU A 114 4.99 15.34 8.69
CA GLU A 114 5.84 15.04 7.52
C GLU A 114 6.99 14.11 7.92
N THR A 115 6.64 12.87 8.26
CA THR A 115 7.62 11.90 8.75
C THR A 115 7.17 10.49 8.42
N ARG A 116 8.13 9.58 8.38
CA ARG A 116 7.85 8.16 8.38
C ARG A 116 7.47 7.72 9.79
N LEU A 117 6.42 6.93 9.90
CA LEU A 117 6.08 6.30 11.19
C LEU A 117 7.14 5.23 11.51
N THR A 118 7.77 5.36 12.67
CA THR A 118 8.80 4.43 13.17
C THR A 118 8.55 4.08 14.64
N SER A 119 9.29 3.12 15.17
CA SER A 119 9.13 2.67 16.55
C SER A 119 9.51 3.74 17.58
N GLU A 120 10.35 4.71 17.18
CA GLU A 120 10.76 5.83 18.02
C GLU A 120 9.68 6.91 18.17
N ASN A 121 8.85 7.11 17.15
CA ASN A 121 7.86 8.21 17.12
C ASN A 121 6.40 7.75 17.23
N ALA A 122 6.09 6.48 16.94
CA ALA A 122 4.70 6.04 16.79
C ALA A 122 3.85 6.25 18.05
N LEU A 123 4.39 5.97 19.23
CA LEU A 123 3.63 6.11 20.47
C LEU A 123 3.27 7.57 20.75
N GLU A 124 4.24 8.48 20.61
CA GLU A 124 4.04 9.92 20.82
C GLU A 124 3.03 10.50 19.82
N LEU A 125 3.14 10.12 18.54
CA LEU A 125 2.26 10.63 17.50
C LEU A 125 0.83 10.11 17.65
N ILE A 126 0.64 8.85 18.04
CA ILE A 126 -0.69 8.21 18.12
C ILE A 126 -1.42 8.55 19.42
N GLN A 127 -0.71 8.71 20.54
CA GLN A 127 -1.30 8.91 21.87
C GLN A 127 -2.40 10.00 21.95
N PRO A 128 -2.26 11.18 21.29
CA PRO A 128 -3.24 12.26 21.36
C PRO A 128 -4.55 11.99 20.61
N TYR A 129 -4.63 10.90 19.83
CA TYR A 129 -5.78 10.60 18.97
C TYR A 129 -6.64 9.48 19.54
N ASP A 130 -7.93 9.50 19.26
CA ASP A 130 -8.87 8.52 19.79
C ASP A 130 -8.89 7.20 19.01
N ILE A 131 -8.73 7.31 17.68
CA ILE A 131 -8.81 6.20 16.73
C ILE A 131 -7.65 6.33 15.75
N VAL A 132 -7.03 5.20 15.40
CA VAL A 132 -6.05 5.13 14.32
C VAL A 132 -6.66 4.41 13.14
N VAL A 133 -6.43 4.93 11.95
CA VAL A 133 -6.82 4.29 10.70
C VAL A 133 -5.58 4.03 9.86
N ASP A 134 -5.38 2.77 9.50
CA ASP A 134 -4.23 2.33 8.74
C ASP A 134 -4.50 2.47 7.24
N GLY A 135 -3.96 3.53 6.64
CA GLY A 135 -4.04 3.81 5.21
C GLY A 135 -2.86 3.26 4.41
N THR A 136 -2.05 2.37 5.00
CA THR A 136 -0.76 1.92 4.43
C THR A 136 -0.83 0.61 3.64
N ASP A 137 0.13 0.43 2.75
CA ASP A 137 0.22 -0.71 1.83
C ASP A 137 1.44 -1.61 2.07
N ASN A 138 2.12 -1.48 3.21
CA ASN A 138 3.30 -2.27 3.55
C ASN A 138 3.18 -2.98 4.90
N PHE A 139 3.78 -4.16 5.02
CA PHE A 139 3.73 -4.97 6.23
C PHE A 139 4.39 -4.31 7.45
N PRO A 140 5.61 -3.74 7.38
CA PRO A 140 6.25 -3.13 8.55
C PRO A 140 5.37 -2.10 9.25
N THR A 141 4.77 -1.19 8.49
CA THR A 141 3.92 -0.15 9.08
C THR A 141 2.62 -0.73 9.65
N ARG A 142 2.01 -1.75 9.02
CA ARG A 142 0.82 -2.42 9.56
C ARG A 142 1.07 -3.06 10.93
N TYR A 143 2.20 -3.76 11.07
CA TYR A 143 2.60 -4.33 12.37
C TYR A 143 2.90 -3.24 13.39
N LEU A 144 3.63 -2.19 13.01
CA LEU A 144 3.93 -1.04 13.85
C LEU A 144 2.65 -0.36 14.37
N VAL A 145 1.72 -0.03 13.46
CA VAL A 145 0.45 0.63 13.80
C VAL A 145 -0.38 -0.24 14.74
N ASN A 146 -0.49 -1.53 14.44
CA ASN A 146 -1.18 -2.47 15.31
C ASN A 146 -0.59 -2.48 16.73
N ASP A 147 0.71 -2.67 16.84
CA ASP A 147 1.36 -2.86 18.12
C ASP A 147 1.33 -1.56 18.94
N ALA A 148 1.50 -0.41 18.30
CA ALA A 148 1.33 0.90 18.94
C ALA A 148 -0.11 1.09 19.45
N CYS A 149 -1.11 0.68 18.66
CA CYS A 149 -2.51 0.73 19.09
C CYS A 149 -2.80 -0.19 20.28
N VAL A 150 -2.22 -1.40 20.30
CA VAL A 150 -2.35 -2.32 21.44
C VAL A 150 -1.74 -1.70 22.70
N LEU A 151 -0.51 -1.18 22.61
CA LEU A 151 0.19 -0.56 23.76
C LEU A 151 -0.53 0.68 24.30
N LEU A 152 -1.16 1.47 23.42
CA LEU A 152 -1.91 2.68 23.79
C LEU A 152 -3.39 2.43 24.06
N ASN A 153 -3.85 1.18 23.94
CA ASN A 153 -5.26 0.78 24.03
C ASN A 153 -6.19 1.62 23.11
N LYS A 154 -5.77 1.78 21.85
CA LYS A 154 -6.51 2.49 20.80
C LYS A 154 -7.09 1.51 19.79
N PRO A 155 -8.29 1.75 19.25
CA PRO A 155 -8.79 1.01 18.10
C PRO A 155 -7.96 1.31 16.85
N ASN A 156 -7.69 0.26 16.08
CA ASN A 156 -7.03 0.32 14.78
C ASN A 156 -8.02 -0.12 13.68
N VAL A 157 -8.42 0.80 12.82
CA VAL A 157 -9.29 0.52 11.68
C VAL A 157 -8.43 0.13 10.48
N TYR A 158 -8.38 -1.17 10.19
CA TYR A 158 -7.48 -1.78 9.23
C TYR A 158 -8.10 -1.85 7.83
N GLY A 159 -7.26 -1.60 6.83
CA GLY A 159 -7.54 -1.81 5.41
C GLY A 159 -6.32 -2.42 4.71
N SER A 160 -6.54 -3.33 3.77
CA SER A 160 -5.50 -3.82 2.87
C SER A 160 -6.08 -4.14 1.51
N ILE A 161 -5.25 -4.04 0.47
CA ILE A 161 -5.62 -4.31 -0.91
C ILE A 161 -4.47 -5.02 -1.61
N LEU A 162 -4.81 -5.87 -2.58
CA LEU A 162 -3.88 -6.52 -3.50
C LEU A 162 -4.63 -6.85 -4.78
N ARG A 163 -4.19 -6.33 -5.93
CA ARG A 163 -4.81 -6.54 -7.25
C ARG A 163 -6.31 -6.16 -7.27
N PHE A 164 -7.20 -7.15 -7.12
CA PHE A 164 -8.66 -7.04 -7.13
C PHE A 164 -9.29 -7.42 -5.78
N GLU A 165 -8.48 -7.74 -4.78
CA GLU A 165 -8.93 -8.19 -3.46
C GLU A 165 -8.65 -7.13 -2.41
N GLY A 166 -9.66 -6.85 -1.59
CA GLY A 166 -9.59 -5.93 -0.46
C GLY A 166 -9.97 -6.61 0.84
N GLN A 167 -9.45 -6.10 1.94
CA GLN A 167 -9.72 -6.56 3.29
C GLN A 167 -9.97 -5.38 4.21
N ALA A 168 -10.90 -5.54 5.15
CA ALA A 168 -11.14 -4.58 6.22
C ALA A 168 -11.49 -5.28 7.54
N SER A 169 -11.07 -4.68 8.66
CA SER A 169 -11.36 -5.14 10.02
C SER A 169 -11.23 -3.99 11.01
N VAL A 170 -11.75 -4.14 12.22
CA VAL A 170 -11.42 -3.28 13.35
C VAL A 170 -10.64 -4.10 14.38
N PHE A 171 -9.44 -3.65 14.70
CA PHE A 171 -8.56 -4.29 15.67
C PHE A 171 -8.51 -3.50 16.97
N ASN A 172 -8.22 -4.22 18.06
CA ASN A 172 -8.01 -3.66 19.40
C ASN A 172 -9.18 -2.74 19.87
N TYR A 173 -10.41 -3.13 19.52
CA TYR A 173 -11.61 -2.42 19.93
C TYR A 173 -12.39 -3.26 20.94
N GLU A 174 -12.58 -2.70 22.15
CA GLU A 174 -13.36 -3.29 23.25
C GLU A 174 -12.95 -4.72 23.63
N GLY A 175 -11.65 -4.99 23.69
CA GLY A 175 -11.12 -6.33 23.97
C GLY A 175 -11.24 -7.32 22.80
N GLY A 176 -11.57 -6.82 21.60
CA GLY A 176 -11.53 -7.58 20.36
C GLY A 176 -10.11 -7.98 19.93
N PRO A 177 -9.98 -8.78 18.86
CA PRO A 177 -8.69 -9.23 18.36
C PRO A 177 -7.83 -8.06 17.86
N ASN A 178 -6.53 -8.26 17.81
CA ASN A 178 -5.57 -7.38 17.16
C ASN A 178 -5.01 -8.02 15.88
N TYR A 179 -4.19 -7.29 15.12
CA TYR A 179 -3.66 -7.77 13.84
C TYR A 179 -2.83 -9.05 13.99
N ARG A 180 -2.10 -9.22 15.11
CA ARG A 180 -1.30 -10.43 15.40
C ARG A 180 -2.17 -11.66 15.65
N ASP A 181 -3.46 -11.51 15.91
CA ASP A 181 -4.40 -12.64 15.94
C ASP A 181 -4.64 -13.21 14.54
N LEU A 182 -4.66 -12.35 13.52
CA LEU A 182 -4.85 -12.73 12.14
C LEU A 182 -3.52 -13.16 11.49
N PHE A 183 -2.46 -12.39 11.70
CA PHE A 183 -1.12 -12.63 11.18
C PHE A 183 -0.09 -12.51 12.32
N PRO A 184 0.25 -13.62 13.01
CA PRO A 184 1.22 -13.59 14.10
C PRO A 184 2.63 -13.17 13.66
N GLU A 185 3.00 -13.59 12.45
CA GLU A 185 4.30 -13.34 11.81
C GLU A 185 4.11 -12.84 10.37
N PRO A 186 5.01 -11.98 9.88
CA PRO A 186 4.96 -11.48 8.52
C PRO A 186 5.23 -12.62 7.53
N PRO A 187 4.69 -12.53 6.30
CA PRO A 187 5.08 -13.46 5.25
C PRO A 187 6.58 -13.32 4.94
N PRO A 188 7.22 -14.38 4.41
CA PRO A 188 8.60 -14.28 3.94
C PRO A 188 8.79 -13.12 2.96
N PRO A 189 9.95 -12.42 2.99
CA PRO A 189 10.23 -11.34 2.05
C PRO A 189 10.06 -11.78 0.59
N GLY A 190 9.47 -10.90 -0.23
CA GLY A 190 9.25 -11.16 -1.66
C GLY A 190 8.12 -12.15 -2.00
N MET A 191 7.48 -12.80 -1.01
CA MET A 191 6.35 -13.71 -1.28
C MET A 191 5.09 -12.96 -1.73
N VAL A 192 4.82 -11.79 -1.14
CA VAL A 192 3.66 -10.96 -1.46
C VAL A 192 4.15 -9.68 -2.12
N PRO A 193 3.79 -9.41 -3.38
CA PRO A 193 4.24 -8.20 -4.07
C PRO A 193 3.55 -6.96 -3.50
N SER A 194 4.24 -5.83 -3.56
CA SER A 194 3.65 -4.52 -3.23
C SER A 194 2.56 -4.11 -4.23
N CYS A 195 1.75 -3.10 -3.91
CA CYS A 195 0.80 -2.53 -4.87
C CYS A 195 1.49 -1.99 -6.14
N ALA A 196 2.71 -1.46 -6.01
CA ALA A 196 3.51 -0.96 -7.13
C ALA A 196 4.00 -2.08 -8.06
N GLU A 197 4.22 -3.28 -7.52
CA GLU A 197 4.70 -4.45 -8.27
C GLU A 197 3.57 -5.32 -8.81
N GLY A 198 2.56 -5.59 -7.97
CA GLY A 198 1.44 -6.46 -8.29
C GLY A 198 0.32 -5.78 -9.08
N GLY A 199 0.33 -4.44 -9.14
CA GLY A 199 -0.76 -3.63 -9.67
C GLY A 199 -1.97 -3.60 -8.74
N VAL A 200 -2.80 -2.56 -8.90
CA VAL A 200 -4.03 -2.40 -8.14
C VAL A 200 -5.08 -1.68 -8.96
N LEU A 201 -6.31 -2.19 -8.98
CA LEU A 201 -7.44 -1.49 -9.58
C LEU A 201 -7.73 -0.22 -8.76
N GLY A 202 -7.63 0.97 -9.34
CA GLY A 202 -7.68 2.24 -8.58
C GLY A 202 -8.92 2.46 -7.72
N ILE A 203 -10.04 1.85 -8.10
CA ILE A 203 -11.33 1.92 -7.38
C ILE A 203 -11.31 1.09 -6.09
N LEU A 204 -10.55 -0.01 -6.06
CA LEU A 204 -10.49 -0.93 -4.93
C LEU A 204 -10.03 -0.27 -3.62
N PRO A 205 -8.90 0.49 -3.58
CA PRO A 205 -8.56 1.31 -2.42
C PRO A 205 -9.68 2.27 -2.01
N GLY A 206 -10.36 2.85 -3.01
CA GLY A 206 -11.58 3.67 -2.85
C GLY A 206 -12.61 3.01 -1.92
N ILE A 207 -13.02 1.80 -2.28
CA ILE A 207 -14.06 1.05 -1.56
C ILE A 207 -13.59 0.67 -0.15
N ILE A 208 -12.36 0.17 0.00
CA ILE A 208 -11.84 -0.24 1.31
C ILE A 208 -11.66 0.98 2.23
N GLY A 209 -11.17 2.11 1.72
CA GLY A 209 -11.05 3.35 2.49
C GLY A 209 -12.41 3.91 2.94
N LEU A 210 -13.47 3.76 2.14
CA LEU A 210 -14.83 4.11 2.57
C LEU A 210 -15.38 3.17 3.65
N ILE A 211 -15.02 1.88 3.59
CA ILE A 211 -15.34 0.93 4.66
C ILE A 211 -14.61 1.34 5.94
N GLN A 212 -13.32 1.71 5.86
CA GLN A 212 -12.58 2.24 7.00
C GLN A 212 -13.23 3.51 7.57
N ALA A 213 -13.68 4.44 6.72
CA ALA A 213 -14.40 5.63 7.16
C ALA A 213 -15.70 5.27 7.89
N THR A 214 -16.44 4.31 7.36
CA THR A 214 -17.69 3.80 7.95
C THR A 214 -17.45 3.19 9.33
N GLU A 215 -16.44 2.34 9.47
CA GLU A 215 -16.07 1.74 10.76
C GLU A 215 -15.62 2.80 11.77
N THR A 216 -14.84 3.79 11.32
CA THR A 216 -14.39 4.91 12.16
C THR A 216 -15.58 5.70 12.70
N VAL A 217 -16.54 6.06 11.84
CA VAL A 217 -17.76 6.78 12.25
C VAL A 217 -18.58 5.96 13.23
N LYS A 218 -18.77 4.65 12.98
CA LYS A 218 -19.50 3.77 13.93
C LYS A 218 -18.84 3.75 15.32
N ILE A 219 -17.51 3.66 15.37
CA ILE A 219 -16.75 3.70 16.63
C ILE A 219 -16.94 5.03 17.35
N ILE A 220 -16.88 6.16 16.64
CA ILE A 220 -17.08 7.50 17.23
C ILE A 220 -18.48 7.61 17.81
N LEU A 221 -19.49 7.19 17.06
CA LEU A 221 -20.90 7.24 17.47
C LEU A 221 -21.21 6.25 18.60
N GLY A 222 -20.43 5.16 18.73
CA GLY A 222 -20.74 4.05 19.63
C GLY A 222 -21.98 3.29 19.17
N GLN A 223 -22.23 3.25 17.86
CA GLN A 223 -23.45 2.72 17.25
C GLN A 223 -23.16 1.70 16.16
N GLY A 224 -24.07 0.74 16.01
CA GLY A 224 -23.98 -0.34 15.03
C GLY A 224 -22.98 -1.44 15.40
N ASN A 225 -22.85 -2.42 14.51
CA ASN A 225 -21.95 -3.56 14.70
C ASN A 225 -20.66 -3.33 13.92
N THR A 226 -19.56 -3.05 14.62
CA THR A 226 -18.24 -2.83 14.01
C THR A 226 -17.66 -4.13 13.44
N LEU A 227 -16.64 -4.02 12.59
CA LEU A 227 -15.86 -5.17 12.10
C LEU A 227 -14.91 -5.75 13.17
N SER A 228 -15.05 -5.37 14.45
CA SER A 228 -14.29 -6.03 15.52
C SER A 228 -14.67 -7.50 15.60
N GLY A 229 -13.67 -8.38 15.57
CA GLY A 229 -13.88 -9.84 15.50
C GLY A 229 -14.38 -10.36 14.15
N ARG A 230 -14.31 -9.55 13.08
CA ARG A 230 -14.76 -9.92 11.74
C ARG A 230 -13.80 -9.40 10.67
N LEU A 231 -13.34 -10.29 9.81
CA LEU A 231 -12.57 -9.93 8.62
C LEU A 231 -13.51 -9.85 7.42
N LEU A 232 -13.72 -8.65 6.90
CA LEU A 232 -14.42 -8.45 5.64
C LEU A 232 -13.45 -8.63 4.48
N LEU A 233 -13.81 -9.49 3.54
CA LEU A 233 -13.12 -9.72 2.28
C LEU A 233 -13.98 -9.19 1.14
N TYR A 234 -13.36 -8.46 0.22
CA TYR A 234 -14.00 -7.94 -0.98
C TYR A 234 -13.24 -8.39 -2.22
N ASN A 235 -13.92 -9.06 -3.15
CA ASN A 235 -13.40 -9.36 -4.48
C ASN A 235 -14.10 -8.46 -5.50
N ALA A 236 -13.33 -7.59 -6.15
CA ALA A 236 -13.86 -6.60 -7.10
C ALA A 236 -14.26 -7.20 -8.45
N LEU A 237 -13.70 -8.33 -8.86
CA LEU A 237 -14.08 -8.99 -10.12
C LEU A 237 -15.45 -9.65 -9.99
N ASP A 238 -15.67 -10.37 -8.89
CA ASP A 238 -16.92 -11.07 -8.62
C ASP A 238 -17.97 -10.18 -7.95
N MET A 239 -17.61 -8.94 -7.60
CA MET A 239 -18.40 -8.02 -6.76
C MET A 239 -18.93 -8.72 -5.49
N LYS A 240 -18.07 -9.51 -4.84
CA LYS A 240 -18.44 -10.36 -3.72
C LYS A 240 -17.84 -9.88 -2.42
N PHE A 241 -18.70 -9.72 -1.41
CA PHE A 241 -18.30 -9.51 -0.03
C PHE A 241 -18.44 -10.81 0.75
N ARG A 242 -17.44 -11.13 1.57
CA ARG A 242 -17.45 -12.29 2.46
C ARG A 242 -16.92 -11.89 3.82
N GLU A 243 -17.67 -12.21 4.87
CA GLU A 243 -17.20 -12.03 6.24
C GLU A 243 -16.67 -13.35 6.80
N LEU A 244 -15.52 -13.27 7.47
CA LEU A 244 -14.96 -14.36 8.26
C LEU A 244 -14.95 -13.96 9.74
N LYS A 245 -15.34 -14.87 10.62
CA LYS A 245 -15.22 -14.64 12.06
C LYS A 245 -13.75 -14.71 12.46
N LEU A 246 -13.25 -13.62 13.03
CA LEU A 246 -11.91 -13.54 13.60
C LEU A 246 -11.99 -13.72 15.11
N ARG A 247 -11.16 -14.60 15.65
CA ARG A 247 -11.07 -14.85 17.09
C ARG A 247 -9.66 -14.54 17.57
N PRO A 248 -9.50 -14.12 18.84
CA PRO A 248 -8.20 -14.06 19.47
C PRO A 248 -7.45 -15.39 19.31
N ASN A 249 -6.22 -15.32 18.81
CA ASN A 249 -5.30 -16.44 18.72
C ASN A 249 -4.65 -16.66 20.10
N PRO A 250 -4.79 -17.85 20.71
CA PRO A 250 -4.26 -18.13 22.05
C PRO A 250 -2.73 -18.18 22.10
N ILE A 251 -2.06 -18.39 20.97
CA ILE A 251 -0.60 -18.48 20.87
C ILE A 251 0.03 -17.23 20.22
N ARG A 252 -0.72 -16.14 20.10
CA ARG A 252 -0.17 -14.88 19.55
C ARG A 252 1.00 -14.38 20.42
N PRO A 253 2.00 -13.72 19.81
CA PRO A 253 3.00 -12.98 20.58
C PRO A 253 2.35 -11.89 21.45
N VAL A 254 2.85 -11.74 22.68
CA VAL A 254 2.48 -10.61 23.55
C VAL A 254 3.27 -9.38 23.09
N ILE A 255 2.57 -8.25 22.95
CA ILE A 255 3.17 -6.98 22.54
C ILE A 255 3.51 -6.20 23.80
N GLU A 256 4.79 -6.17 24.16
CA GLU A 256 5.29 -5.44 25.35
C GLU A 256 5.97 -4.11 24.99
N LYS A 257 6.51 -3.99 23.79
CA LYS A 257 7.19 -2.81 23.26
C LYS A 257 7.19 -2.82 21.74
N LEU A 258 7.45 -1.66 21.14
CA LEU A 258 7.76 -1.57 19.72
C LEU A 258 9.18 -2.08 19.44
N ILE A 259 9.38 -2.62 18.23
CA ILE A 259 10.64 -3.22 17.76
C ILE A 259 10.99 -2.66 16.38
N ASP A 260 12.13 -3.04 15.79
CA ASP A 260 12.38 -2.73 14.38
C ASP A 260 11.51 -3.62 13.48
N TYR A 261 10.49 -3.01 12.85
CA TYR A 261 9.55 -3.74 12.00
C TYR A 261 10.08 -4.00 10.57
N GLU A 262 11.11 -3.26 10.13
CA GLU A 262 11.78 -3.60 8.87
C GLU A 262 12.63 -4.86 9.04
N GLU A 263 13.37 -4.94 10.15
CA GLU A 263 14.14 -6.13 10.53
C GLU A 263 13.21 -7.32 10.79
N PHE A 264 12.12 -7.12 11.55
CA PHE A 264 11.12 -8.16 11.81
C PHE A 264 10.49 -8.71 10.53
N CYS A 265 10.29 -7.87 9.52
CA CYS A 265 9.79 -8.28 8.20
C CYS A 265 10.89 -8.82 7.27
N GLY A 266 12.14 -8.92 7.72
CA GLY A 266 13.25 -9.46 6.93
C GLY A 266 13.69 -8.57 5.76
N ILE A 267 13.34 -7.28 5.76
CA ILE A 267 13.62 -6.37 4.63
C ILE A 267 15.13 -6.17 4.41
N PRO A 268 15.96 -5.94 5.44
CA PRO A 268 17.40 -5.80 5.26
C PRO A 268 18.05 -7.07 4.66
N GLN A 269 17.65 -8.25 5.11
CA GLN A 269 18.14 -9.54 4.62
C GLN A 269 17.76 -9.73 3.15
N ALA A 270 16.51 -9.45 2.79
CA ALA A 270 16.04 -9.54 1.41
C ALA A 270 16.80 -8.59 0.48
N LYS A 271 16.99 -7.33 0.89
CA LYS A 271 17.79 -6.36 0.12
C LYS A 271 19.26 -6.80 -0.01
N ALA A 272 19.84 -7.37 1.03
CA ALA A 272 21.22 -7.88 0.98
C ALA A 272 21.35 -9.09 0.04
N GLU A 273 20.37 -10.00 0.05
CA GLU A 273 20.32 -11.14 -0.88
C GLU A 273 20.13 -10.66 -2.33
N GLU A 274 19.22 -9.72 -2.58
CA GLU A 274 19.02 -9.10 -3.89
C GLU A 274 20.30 -8.40 -4.37
N ALA A 275 20.94 -7.62 -3.50
CA ALA A 275 22.18 -6.91 -3.83
C ALA A 275 23.33 -7.90 -4.11
N LYS A 276 23.43 -8.99 -3.36
CA LYS A 276 24.42 -10.05 -3.61
C LYS A 276 24.15 -10.74 -4.95
N GLN A 277 22.90 -11.07 -5.25
CA GLN A 277 22.51 -11.66 -6.54
C GLN A 277 22.80 -10.71 -7.71
N GLN A 278 22.56 -9.41 -7.54
CA GLN A 278 22.92 -8.40 -8.52
C GLN A 278 24.44 -8.28 -8.70
N LEU A 279 25.22 -8.25 -7.62
CA LEU A 279 26.68 -8.14 -7.66
C LEU A 279 27.35 -9.37 -8.31
N GLU A 280 26.77 -10.56 -8.10
CA GLU A 280 27.21 -11.81 -8.73
C GLU A 280 26.71 -11.96 -10.18
N SER A 281 25.78 -11.12 -10.63
CA SER A 281 25.27 -11.12 -11.99
C SER A 281 26.19 -10.33 -12.91
N LEU A 282 26.41 -10.84 -14.13
CA LEU A 282 27.01 -10.02 -15.19
C LEU A 282 25.99 -8.94 -15.54
N GLU A 283 26.33 -7.66 -15.40
CA GLU A 283 25.44 -6.56 -15.77
C GLU A 283 25.87 -5.87 -17.06
N MET A 284 24.89 -5.30 -17.76
CA MET A 284 25.11 -4.32 -18.82
C MET A 284 24.11 -3.17 -18.70
N THR A 285 24.48 -1.99 -19.21
CA THR A 285 23.57 -0.85 -19.24
C THR A 285 22.61 -0.93 -20.43
N VAL A 286 21.53 -0.14 -20.41
CA VAL A 286 20.63 -0.01 -21.56
C VAL A 286 21.31 0.62 -22.79
N LYS A 287 22.39 1.39 -22.58
CA LYS A 287 23.22 1.95 -23.66
C LYS A 287 24.06 0.86 -24.32
N ASP A 288 24.71 0.01 -23.54
CA ASP A 288 25.45 -1.14 -24.06
C ASP A 288 24.52 -2.07 -24.85
N LEU A 289 23.28 -2.27 -24.35
CA LEU A 289 22.27 -3.07 -25.05
C LEU A 289 21.86 -2.42 -26.37
N LYS A 290 21.67 -1.09 -26.40
CA LYS A 290 21.32 -0.35 -27.62
C LYS A 290 22.42 -0.44 -28.67
N GLU A 291 23.68 -0.24 -28.27
CA GLU A 291 24.84 -0.39 -29.17
C GLU A 291 24.92 -1.81 -29.75
N LEU A 292 24.68 -2.83 -28.91
CA LEU A 292 24.63 -4.22 -29.36
C LEU A 292 23.51 -4.46 -30.37
N LEU A 293 22.31 -3.94 -30.12
CA LEU A 293 21.17 -4.04 -31.05
C LEU A 293 21.46 -3.32 -32.38
N ASP A 294 22.04 -2.13 -32.32
CA ASP A 294 22.35 -1.31 -33.51
C ASP A 294 23.47 -1.90 -34.37
N SER A 295 24.39 -2.64 -33.75
CA SER A 295 25.46 -3.35 -34.48
C SER A 295 24.93 -4.46 -35.40
N GLY A 296 23.67 -4.87 -35.23
CA GLY A 296 23.07 -6.00 -35.95
C GLY A 296 23.60 -7.36 -35.50
N ALA A 297 24.23 -7.43 -34.33
CA ALA A 297 24.67 -8.66 -33.71
C ALA A 297 23.51 -9.66 -33.58
N LYS A 298 23.78 -10.93 -33.89
CA LYS A 298 22.80 -12.05 -33.82
C LYS A 298 23.26 -13.15 -32.88
N ASP A 299 24.36 -12.94 -32.17
CA ASP A 299 24.99 -13.92 -31.28
C ASP A 299 24.39 -13.89 -29.85
N PHE A 300 23.20 -13.31 -29.67
CA PHE A 300 22.52 -13.23 -28.38
C PHE A 300 21.00 -13.40 -28.48
N VAL A 301 20.40 -13.76 -27.34
CA VAL A 301 18.95 -13.77 -27.11
C VAL A 301 18.64 -12.75 -26.02
N LEU A 302 17.78 -11.79 -26.36
CA LEU A 302 17.23 -10.85 -25.38
C LEU A 302 15.96 -11.45 -24.77
N LEU A 303 16.00 -11.80 -23.50
CA LEU A 303 14.91 -12.41 -22.75
C LEU A 303 14.17 -11.37 -21.94
N ASP A 304 12.86 -11.29 -22.13
CA ASP A 304 11.97 -10.55 -21.26
C ASP A 304 11.31 -11.51 -20.27
N VAL A 305 11.56 -11.29 -18.97
CA VAL A 305 11.01 -12.14 -17.90
C VAL A 305 9.79 -11.54 -17.20
N ARG A 306 9.21 -10.48 -17.76
CA ARG A 306 7.97 -9.88 -17.24
C ARG A 306 6.75 -10.74 -17.54
N ASN A 307 5.60 -10.33 -17.02
CA ASN A 307 4.35 -11.00 -17.32
C ASN A 307 3.86 -10.66 -18.75
N PRO A 308 3.06 -11.51 -19.39
CA PRO A 308 2.56 -11.27 -20.75
C PRO A 308 1.88 -9.92 -20.95
N HIS A 309 1.04 -9.50 -20.01
CA HIS A 309 0.35 -8.21 -20.08
C HIS A 309 1.31 -7.01 -20.01
N GLU A 310 2.43 -7.13 -19.30
CA GLU A 310 3.46 -6.08 -19.26
C GLU A 310 4.23 -5.99 -20.59
N TYR A 311 4.41 -7.14 -21.24
CA TYR A 311 5.03 -7.27 -22.55
C TYR A 311 4.15 -6.70 -23.67
N ASP A 312 2.83 -6.80 -23.52
CA ASP A 312 1.85 -6.20 -24.43
C ASP A 312 1.84 -4.66 -24.35
N ILE A 313 2.12 -4.09 -23.17
CA ILE A 313 2.18 -2.63 -22.96
C ILE A 313 3.42 -2.02 -23.63
N ALA A 314 4.58 -2.63 -23.39
CA ALA A 314 5.86 -2.10 -23.81
C ALA A 314 6.83 -3.26 -24.02
N LYS A 315 7.74 -3.16 -24.99
CA LYS A 315 8.77 -4.18 -25.26
C LYS A 315 10.03 -3.54 -25.79
N ILE A 316 11.18 -4.10 -25.43
CA ILE A 316 12.45 -3.76 -26.09
C ILE A 316 12.48 -4.52 -27.42
N PRO A 317 12.74 -3.86 -28.56
CA PRO A 317 12.77 -4.54 -29.86
C PRO A 317 13.69 -5.76 -29.87
N GLY A 318 13.20 -6.87 -30.41
CA GLY A 318 13.96 -8.14 -30.49
C GLY A 318 13.93 -8.98 -29.21
N SER A 319 13.26 -8.55 -28.14
CA SER A 319 13.12 -9.38 -26.95
C SER A 319 12.14 -10.54 -27.17
N VAL A 320 12.35 -11.63 -26.42
CA VAL A 320 11.53 -12.84 -26.42
C VAL A 320 10.99 -13.06 -25.02
N LEU A 321 9.68 -13.23 -24.90
CA LEU A 321 9.00 -13.39 -23.61
C LEU A 321 9.13 -14.82 -23.07
N VAL A 322 9.73 -14.93 -21.88
CA VAL A 322 9.64 -16.11 -21.01
C VAL A 322 9.44 -15.62 -19.57
N PRO A 323 8.19 -15.57 -19.09
CA PRO A 323 7.87 -15.03 -17.78
C PRO A 323 8.65 -15.69 -16.65
N LEU A 324 9.07 -14.90 -15.65
CA LEU A 324 9.73 -15.41 -14.44
C LEU A 324 8.95 -16.55 -13.77
N PRO A 325 7.61 -16.51 -13.60
CA PRO A 325 6.87 -17.63 -13.01
C PRO A 325 7.04 -18.95 -13.77
N ASP A 326 7.21 -18.91 -15.09
CA ASP A 326 7.44 -20.12 -15.88
C ASP A 326 8.84 -20.68 -15.60
N ILE A 327 9.83 -19.81 -15.42
CA ILE A 327 11.21 -20.17 -15.05
C ILE A 327 11.25 -20.75 -13.63
N GLU A 328 10.56 -20.14 -12.67
CA GLU A 328 10.45 -20.62 -11.28
C GLU A 328 9.80 -22.01 -11.21
N ASN A 329 8.80 -22.28 -12.05
CA ASN A 329 8.14 -23.58 -12.12
C ASN A 329 8.90 -24.60 -13.01
N GLY A 330 10.10 -24.27 -13.49
CA GLY A 330 10.98 -25.14 -14.29
C GLY A 330 10.63 -25.24 -15.79
N ASN A 331 9.36 -25.07 -16.18
CA ASN A 331 8.94 -25.14 -17.59
C ASN A 331 9.65 -24.11 -18.49
N GLY A 332 9.87 -22.90 -17.97
CA GLY A 332 10.55 -21.82 -18.66
C GLY A 332 12.03 -22.10 -18.90
N VAL A 333 12.68 -22.91 -18.06
CA VAL A 333 14.10 -23.25 -18.21
C VAL A 333 14.34 -24.03 -19.50
N ALA A 334 13.48 -25.00 -19.82
CA ALA A 334 13.58 -25.77 -21.06
C ALA A 334 13.41 -24.88 -22.30
N LYS A 335 12.42 -23.98 -22.26
CA LYS A 335 12.17 -23.00 -23.32
C LYS A 335 13.35 -22.07 -23.54
N VAL A 336 13.98 -21.58 -22.45
CA VAL A 336 15.19 -20.75 -22.55
C VAL A 336 16.33 -21.54 -23.19
N LYS A 337 16.55 -22.81 -22.80
CA LYS A 337 17.60 -23.66 -23.42
C LYS A 337 17.39 -23.83 -24.93
N GLU A 338 16.15 -24.05 -25.35
CA GLU A 338 15.80 -24.20 -26.76
C GLU A 338 16.08 -22.92 -27.56
N ILE A 339 15.62 -21.77 -27.06
CA ILE A 339 15.77 -20.48 -27.75
C ILE A 339 17.24 -20.02 -27.76
N LEU A 340 17.99 -20.32 -26.69
CA LEU A 340 19.38 -19.89 -26.56
C LEU A 340 20.23 -20.40 -27.73
N ASN A 341 20.05 -21.67 -28.12
CA ASN A 341 20.72 -22.28 -29.28
C ASN A 341 22.24 -21.96 -29.37
N GLY A 342 22.94 -21.92 -28.23
CA GLY A 342 24.37 -21.61 -28.14
C GLY A 342 24.74 -20.11 -28.16
N HIS A 343 23.77 -19.21 -28.31
CA HIS A 343 23.96 -17.77 -28.22
C HIS A 343 24.10 -17.29 -26.77
N ARG A 344 24.51 -16.03 -26.59
CA ARG A 344 24.61 -15.38 -25.28
C ARG A 344 23.22 -15.00 -24.76
N LEU A 345 22.95 -15.21 -23.47
CA LEU A 345 21.69 -14.79 -22.86
C LEU A 345 21.82 -13.38 -22.29
N ILE A 346 20.89 -12.49 -22.64
CA ILE A 346 20.72 -11.19 -21.99
C ILE A 346 19.29 -11.14 -21.46
N ALA A 347 19.08 -10.86 -20.18
CA ALA A 347 17.76 -10.83 -19.57
C ALA A 347 17.41 -9.45 -19.02
N HIS A 348 16.17 -9.03 -19.22
CA HIS A 348 15.63 -7.81 -18.65
C HIS A 348 14.25 -8.03 -18.05
N CYS A 349 13.85 -7.13 -17.15
CA CYS A 349 12.49 -7.04 -16.65
C CYS A 349 12.04 -5.57 -16.60
N LYS A 350 11.17 -5.20 -15.64
CA LYS A 350 10.77 -3.80 -15.43
C LYS A 350 11.96 -2.93 -14.98
N MET A 351 12.64 -3.34 -13.92
CA MET A 351 13.71 -2.55 -13.26
C MET A 351 15.03 -3.31 -12.99
N GLY A 352 15.14 -4.57 -13.40
CA GLY A 352 16.36 -5.39 -13.24
C GLY A 352 16.31 -6.45 -12.12
N GLY A 353 15.40 -6.35 -11.14
CA GLY A 353 15.30 -7.32 -10.03
C GLY A 353 14.82 -8.71 -10.47
N ARG A 354 13.67 -8.79 -11.15
CA ARG A 354 13.12 -10.06 -11.65
C ARG A 354 14.05 -10.78 -12.63
N SER A 355 14.79 -10.05 -13.46
CA SER A 355 15.76 -10.63 -14.40
C SER A 355 17.00 -11.17 -13.69
N ALA A 356 17.49 -10.50 -12.63
CA ALA A 356 18.54 -11.05 -11.78
C ALA A 356 18.11 -12.38 -11.14
N LYS A 357 16.88 -12.44 -10.58
CA LYS A 357 16.32 -13.67 -10.03
C LYS A 357 16.18 -14.79 -11.07
N ALA A 358 15.66 -14.46 -12.26
CA ALA A 358 15.57 -15.42 -13.37
C ALA A 358 16.94 -15.98 -13.73
N LEU A 359 17.96 -15.12 -13.84
CA LEU A 359 19.32 -15.51 -14.16
C LEU A 359 19.96 -16.40 -13.07
N ALA A 360 19.64 -16.17 -11.79
CA ALA A 360 20.08 -17.05 -10.70
C ALA A 360 19.54 -18.48 -10.85
N ILE A 361 18.24 -18.63 -11.15
CA ILE A 361 17.62 -19.94 -11.39
C ILE A 361 18.21 -20.60 -12.64
N LEU A 362 18.38 -19.83 -13.72
CA LEU A 362 18.96 -20.33 -14.98
C LEU A 362 20.43 -20.77 -14.80
N LYS A 363 21.19 -20.10 -13.93
CA LYS A 363 22.57 -20.46 -13.58
C LYS A 363 22.66 -21.84 -12.93
N GLU A 364 21.71 -22.19 -12.06
CA GLU A 364 21.62 -23.54 -11.47
C GLU A 364 21.39 -24.62 -12.56
N ALA A 365 20.71 -24.25 -13.64
CA ALA A 365 20.50 -25.11 -14.81
C ALA A 365 21.65 -25.09 -15.84
N GLY A 366 22.77 -24.42 -15.50
CA GLY A 366 23.98 -24.30 -16.33
C GLY A 366 23.95 -23.18 -17.36
N ILE A 367 23.00 -22.25 -17.29
CA ILE A 367 22.83 -21.16 -18.25
C ILE A 367 23.28 -19.85 -17.60
N VAL A 368 24.36 -19.27 -18.13
CA VAL A 368 24.84 -17.96 -17.69
C VAL A 368 24.30 -16.87 -18.62
N GLY A 369 23.89 -15.74 -18.06
CA GLY A 369 23.44 -14.59 -18.83
C GLY A 369 23.77 -13.26 -18.18
N THR A 370 23.50 -12.18 -18.91
CA THR A 370 23.76 -10.80 -18.52
C THR A 370 22.45 -10.09 -18.18
N ASN A 371 22.37 -9.45 -17.02
CA ASN A 371 21.24 -8.65 -16.57
C ASN A 371 21.30 -7.24 -17.18
N VAL A 372 20.17 -6.73 -17.68
CA VAL A 372 20.06 -5.33 -18.13
C VAL A 372 19.70 -4.45 -16.95
N LYS A 373 20.66 -3.61 -16.52
CA LYS A 373 20.50 -2.71 -15.38
C LYS A 373 19.38 -1.72 -15.62
N GLY A 374 18.48 -1.59 -14.64
CA GLY A 374 17.32 -0.70 -14.72
C GLY A 374 16.19 -1.15 -15.65
N GLY A 375 16.36 -2.29 -16.35
CA GLY A 375 15.33 -2.92 -17.18
C GLY A 375 14.74 -2.01 -18.26
N ILE A 376 13.47 -2.26 -18.61
CA ILE A 376 12.76 -1.47 -19.63
C ILE A 376 12.45 -0.04 -19.16
N THR A 377 12.36 0.22 -17.86
CA THR A 377 12.17 1.59 -17.34
C THR A 377 13.38 2.47 -17.67
N ALA A 378 14.60 1.96 -17.47
CA ALA A 378 15.80 2.68 -17.90
C ALA A 378 15.87 2.83 -19.43
N TRP A 379 15.41 1.82 -20.18
CA TRP A 379 15.32 1.91 -21.64
C TRP A 379 14.41 3.05 -22.10
N SER A 380 13.21 3.16 -21.52
CA SER A 380 12.28 4.26 -21.79
C SER A 380 12.91 5.63 -21.53
N ARG A 381 13.63 5.78 -20.41
CA ARG A 381 14.19 7.08 -20.01
C ARG A 381 15.41 7.50 -20.81
N GLU A 382 16.28 6.54 -21.12
CA GLU A 382 17.61 6.83 -21.66
C GLU A 382 17.76 6.56 -23.15
N ILE A 383 16.97 5.66 -23.72
CA ILE A 383 17.13 5.17 -25.09
C ILE A 383 15.95 5.52 -25.97
N ASP A 384 14.73 5.19 -25.54
CA ASP A 384 13.53 5.39 -26.35
C ASP A 384 12.35 5.89 -25.49
N PRO A 385 12.19 7.22 -25.35
CA PRO A 385 11.08 7.84 -24.62
C PRO A 385 9.69 7.54 -25.20
N SER A 386 9.60 6.95 -26.40
CA SER A 386 8.31 6.50 -26.94
C SER A 386 7.83 5.19 -26.31
N VAL A 387 8.72 4.42 -25.68
CA VAL A 387 8.37 3.22 -24.92
C VAL A 387 7.70 3.64 -23.60
N PRO A 388 6.42 3.27 -23.35
CA PRO A 388 5.71 3.72 -22.17
C PRO A 388 6.35 3.25 -20.86
N GLU A 389 6.47 4.16 -19.90
CA GLU A 389 6.64 3.81 -18.48
C GLU A 389 5.26 3.47 -17.88
N TYR A 390 5.17 2.36 -17.14
CA TYR A 390 3.92 1.87 -16.55
C TYR A 390 4.12 1.43 -15.11
#